data_AF-A0A067RF70-F1
#
_entry.id   AF-A0A067RF70-F1
#
_cell.length_a   1.000
_cell.length_b   1.000
_cell.length_c   1.000
_cell.angle_alpha   90.00
_cell.angle_beta   90.00
_cell.angle_gamma   90.00
#
_symmetry.space_group_name_H-M   'P 1'
#
loop_
_entity.id
_entity.type
_entity.pdbx_description
1 polymer ?
#
loop_
_entity_poly.entity_id
_entity_poly.type
_entity_poly.pdbx_seq_one_letter_code
_entity_poly.pdbx_strand_id
1 'polypeptide(L)'
;MVLLFLLLLFPVWGSPSPDMQCSLPRSASMSLTITSRRNQTGHRFAQIRLDHGAQKDSPNEAETGAWEVDMDHSTVICDGIESVNIVATVTVPPPRAGPDYELFPGMGYYKLHTTPRTWNEALRTCAVEGAHLAIVNSESEARFLQLLFSRHPKITGGNHNDYAYLGVHDMFSEGQFTTIFGDPLNNTGYMKWVGGQPDNGGAEPGSDCLSLYRAQANFNDLPCNWKLAAFCEQEVY
;
A
#
# COMPACT_ATOMS: atom_id res chain seq x y z
N MET A 1 -70.26 48.00 -9.75
CA MET A 1 -70.24 46.74 -10.52
C MET A 1 -68.86 46.14 -10.37
N VAL A 2 -68.81 44.89 -9.93
CA VAL A 2 -67.65 44.12 -9.43
C VAL A 2 -66.57 43.97 -10.50
N LEU A 3 -65.28 44.02 -10.09
CA LEU A 3 -64.22 43.13 -10.57
C LEU A 3 -63.01 43.23 -9.63
N LEU A 4 -63.02 42.36 -8.62
CA LEU A 4 -61.89 42.05 -7.74
C LEU A 4 -60.87 41.23 -8.55
N PHE A 5 -59.65 41.73 -8.74
CA PHE A 5 -58.53 40.93 -9.23
C PHE A 5 -57.89 40.17 -8.05
N LEU A 6 -58.09 38.85 -8.02
CA LEU A 6 -57.38 37.92 -7.13
C LEU A 6 -55.94 37.74 -7.64
N LEU A 7 -54.98 38.41 -7.01
CA LEU A 7 -53.55 38.09 -7.12
C LEU A 7 -53.26 36.86 -6.25
N LEU A 8 -53.19 35.69 -6.87
CA LEU A 8 -52.65 34.47 -6.24
C LEU A 8 -51.13 34.61 -6.13
N LEU A 9 -50.66 35.06 -4.96
CA LEU A 9 -49.27 34.89 -4.55
C LEU A 9 -49.09 33.42 -4.13
N PHE A 10 -48.51 32.61 -5.01
CA PHE A 10 -48.01 31.29 -4.61
C PHE A 10 -46.81 31.50 -3.69
N PRO A 11 -46.82 30.99 -2.44
CA PRO A 11 -45.60 30.94 -1.65
C PRO A 11 -44.67 29.95 -2.34
N VAL A 12 -43.54 30.45 -2.85
CA VAL A 12 -42.42 29.59 -3.23
C VAL A 12 -41.95 28.93 -1.95
N TRP A 13 -42.41 27.70 -1.72
CA TRP A 13 -41.78 26.81 -0.76
C TRP A 13 -40.39 26.49 -1.31
N GLY A 14 -39.40 27.27 -0.87
CA GLY A 14 -38.01 26.83 -0.95
C GLY A 14 -37.90 25.57 -0.11
N SER A 15 -37.89 24.42 -0.78
CA SER A 15 -37.56 23.14 -0.16
C SER A 15 -36.22 23.30 0.56
N PRO A 16 -36.14 23.02 1.88
CA PRO A 16 -34.85 22.92 2.53
C PRO A 16 -34.08 21.83 1.80
N SER A 17 -32.87 22.14 1.35
CA SER A 17 -31.91 21.14 0.87
C SER A 17 -31.87 20.02 1.89
N PRO A 18 -31.85 18.73 1.49
CA PRO A 18 -31.54 17.69 2.45
C PRO A 18 -30.16 18.04 3.00
N ASP A 19 -30.09 18.37 4.28
CA ASP A 19 -28.84 18.41 5.00
C ASP A 19 -28.13 17.12 4.65
N MET A 20 -27.05 17.23 3.87
CA MET A 20 -26.16 16.11 3.64
C MET A 20 -25.45 15.90 4.96
N GLN A 21 -26.15 15.22 5.87
CA GLN A 21 -25.60 14.67 7.08
C GLN A 21 -24.61 13.61 6.62
N CYS A 22 -23.37 14.05 6.37
CA CYS A 22 -22.24 13.18 6.40
C CYS A 22 -22.18 12.64 7.84
N SER A 23 -22.82 11.50 8.08
CA SER A 23 -22.46 10.67 9.22
C SER A 23 -20.99 10.34 9.03
N LEU A 24 -20.12 10.99 9.82
CA LEU A 24 -18.72 10.60 9.96
C LEU A 24 -18.68 9.08 10.10
N PRO A 25 -17.85 8.36 9.32
CA PRO A 25 -17.58 6.97 9.62
C PRO A 25 -17.16 6.93 11.08
N ARG A 26 -17.82 6.11 11.87
CA ARG A 26 -17.59 5.98 13.31
C ARG A 26 -16.23 5.31 13.48
N SER A 27 -15.16 6.09 13.41
CA SER A 27 -13.80 5.62 13.58
C SER A 27 -13.66 5.07 14.99
N ALA A 28 -13.14 3.84 15.11
CA ALA A 28 -12.82 3.25 16.39
C ALA A 28 -11.89 4.22 17.15
N SER A 29 -12.29 4.63 18.35
CA SER A 29 -11.48 5.54 19.15
C SER A 29 -10.23 4.79 19.62
N MET A 30 -9.07 5.22 19.13
CA MET A 30 -7.76 4.79 19.62
C MET A 30 -7.29 5.81 20.65
N SER A 31 -6.82 5.35 21.80
CA SER A 31 -6.18 6.22 22.80
C SER A 31 -4.81 5.70 23.18
N LEU A 32 -3.79 6.53 23.00
CA LEU A 32 -2.42 6.30 23.45
C LEU A 32 -2.15 7.16 24.67
N THR A 33 -1.72 6.55 25.77
CA THR A 33 -1.33 7.26 26.99
C THR A 33 0.11 6.92 27.37
N ILE A 34 0.94 7.95 27.56
CA ILE A 34 2.29 7.83 28.10
C ILE A 34 2.28 8.46 29.50
N THR A 35 2.55 7.66 30.53
CA THR A 35 2.60 8.15 31.91
C THR A 35 4.00 7.98 32.49
N SER A 36 4.62 9.08 32.91
CA SER A 36 5.83 9.05 33.73
C SER A 36 5.44 8.89 35.20
N ARG A 37 5.97 7.86 35.87
CA ARG A 37 5.71 7.58 37.29
C ARG A 37 7.00 7.40 38.06
N ARG A 38 6.90 7.60 39.38
CA ARG A 38 7.96 7.30 40.35
C ARG A 38 7.47 6.26 41.34
N ASN A 39 8.21 5.18 41.53
CA ASN A 39 7.86 4.16 42.53
C ASN A 39 8.26 4.61 43.94
N GLN A 40 7.93 3.79 44.95
CA GLN A 40 8.22 4.06 46.36
C GLN A 40 9.73 4.13 46.68
N THR A 41 10.59 3.53 45.85
CA THR A 41 12.05 3.58 46.00
C THR A 41 12.69 4.76 45.28
N GLY A 42 11.91 5.61 44.61
CA GLY A 42 12.40 6.78 43.87
C GLY A 42 12.82 6.50 42.43
N HIS A 43 12.72 5.25 41.97
CA HIS A 43 12.97 4.85 40.59
C HIS A 43 11.88 5.41 39.66
N ARG A 44 12.29 5.99 38.53
CA ARG A 44 11.36 6.50 37.51
C ARG A 44 11.10 5.43 36.48
N PHE A 45 9.86 5.34 36.00
CA PHE A 45 9.50 4.47 34.89
C PHE A 45 8.42 5.14 34.03
N ALA A 46 8.45 4.87 32.73
CA ALA A 46 7.40 5.28 31.80
C ALA A 46 6.50 4.07 31.53
N GLN A 47 5.19 4.27 31.63
CA GLN A 47 4.20 3.27 31.27
C GLN A 47 3.49 3.74 30.00
N ILE A 48 3.55 2.92 28.95
CA ILE A 48 2.82 3.13 27.71
C ILE A 48 1.59 2.23 27.76
N ARG A 49 0.41 2.80 27.51
CA ARG A 49 -0.84 2.06 27.42
C ARG A 49 -1.55 2.43 26.12
N LEU A 50 -1.94 1.40 25.38
CA LEU A 50 -2.75 1.51 24.18
C LEU A 50 -4.10 0.85 24.44
N ASP A 51 -5.18 1.60 24.22
CA ASP A 51 -6.54 1.06 24.25
C ASP A 51 -7.18 1.24 22.88
N HIS A 52 -7.89 0.21 22.40
CA HIS A 52 -8.69 0.26 21.19
C HIS A 52 -10.12 -0.19 21.49
N GLY A 53 -11.11 0.55 20.98
CA GLY A 53 -12.51 0.18 21.09
C GLY A 53 -12.89 -0.87 20.05
N ALA A 54 -13.06 -2.14 20.45
CA ALA A 54 -13.73 -3.13 19.61
C ALA A 54 -15.22 -2.80 19.54
N GLN A 55 -15.68 -2.24 18.42
CA GLN A 55 -17.10 -1.91 18.24
C GLN A 55 -17.89 -3.19 17.95
N LYS A 56 -18.59 -3.71 18.96
CA LYS A 56 -19.35 -4.98 18.93
C LYS A 56 -20.64 -4.97 18.10
N ASP A 57 -20.95 -3.89 17.38
CA ASP A 57 -22.24 -3.71 16.71
C ASP A 57 -22.19 -3.86 15.17
N SER A 58 -21.07 -4.32 14.60
CA SER A 58 -21.01 -4.63 13.16
C SER A 58 -21.17 -6.15 12.94
N PRO A 59 -22.16 -6.62 12.14
CA PRO A 59 -22.38 -8.05 11.90
C PRO A 59 -21.26 -8.75 11.13
N ASN A 60 -20.27 -7.99 10.65
CA ASN A 60 -19.10 -8.50 9.95
C ASN A 60 -17.89 -8.43 10.89
N GLU A 61 -17.76 -9.44 11.75
CA GLU A 61 -16.57 -9.71 12.55
C GLU A 61 -15.32 -9.88 11.65
N ALA A 62 -14.48 -8.85 11.55
CA ALA A 62 -13.11 -9.02 11.06
C ALA A 62 -12.07 -7.96 11.48
N GLU A 63 -12.36 -6.97 12.32
CA GLU A 63 -11.35 -6.01 12.79
C GLU A 63 -10.76 -6.38 14.16
N THR A 64 -10.42 -7.65 14.38
CA THR A 64 -9.86 -8.12 15.66
C THR A 64 -8.64 -9.00 15.46
N GLY A 65 -7.71 -8.59 14.59
CA GLY A 65 -6.37 -9.15 14.64
C GLY A 65 -5.63 -8.64 15.88
N ALA A 66 -4.68 -9.42 16.40
CA ALA A 66 -3.79 -8.95 17.46
C ALA A 66 -2.84 -7.89 16.87
N TRP A 67 -2.82 -6.70 17.45
CA TRP A 67 -1.90 -5.65 17.05
C TRP A 67 -0.50 -6.04 17.55
N GLU A 68 0.51 -5.97 16.69
CA GLU A 68 1.89 -6.15 17.12
C GLU A 68 2.44 -4.81 17.60
N VAL A 69 3.09 -4.82 18.78
CA VAL A 69 3.73 -3.64 19.35
C VAL A 69 5.19 -3.97 19.54
N ASP A 70 6.04 -3.38 18.69
CA ASP A 70 7.48 -3.45 18.85
C ASP A 70 7.96 -2.28 19.72
N MET A 71 8.89 -2.57 20.62
CA MET A 71 9.42 -1.58 21.58
C MET A 71 10.93 -1.59 21.57
N ASP A 72 11.51 -0.56 20.97
CA ASP A 72 12.94 -0.29 21.02
C ASP A 72 13.26 0.71 22.12
N HIS A 73 14.35 0.43 22.84
CA HIS A 73 14.88 1.35 23.84
C HIS A 73 16.36 1.65 23.60
N SER A 74 16.73 2.92 23.74
CA SER A 74 18.12 3.36 23.69
C SER A 74 18.35 4.49 24.68
N THR A 75 19.56 4.55 25.21
CA THR A 75 19.99 5.71 26.00
C THR A 75 20.66 6.69 25.06
N VAL A 76 20.18 7.93 25.05
CA VAL A 76 20.74 9.03 24.27
C VAL A 76 21.15 10.15 25.21
N ILE A 77 22.22 10.86 24.88
CA ILE A 77 22.63 12.05 25.62
C ILE A 77 22.11 13.27 24.86
N CYS A 78 21.18 14.00 25.48
CA CYS A 78 20.64 15.25 24.95
C CYS A 78 21.08 16.37 25.89
N ASP A 79 21.84 17.35 25.39
CA ASP A 79 22.34 18.49 26.17
C ASP A 79 23.06 18.11 27.48
N GLY A 80 23.81 17.01 27.46
CA GLY A 80 24.54 16.49 28.63
C GLY A 80 23.68 15.75 29.66
N ILE A 81 22.39 15.54 29.37
CA ILE A 81 21.47 14.75 30.20
C ILE A 81 21.23 13.40 29.54
N GLU A 82 21.53 12.31 30.27
CA GLU A 82 21.14 10.96 29.87
C GLU A 82 19.62 10.83 29.83
N SER A 83 19.09 10.61 28.63
CA SER A 83 17.67 10.43 28.35
C SER A 83 17.43 9.03 27.79
N VAL A 84 16.32 8.41 28.17
CA VAL A 84 15.90 7.13 27.57
C VAL A 84 14.96 7.43 26.43
N ASN A 85 15.36 7.09 25.21
CA ASN A 85 14.52 7.10 24.04
C ASN A 85 13.78 5.77 23.95
N ILE A 86 12.45 5.83 23.84
CA ILE A 86 11.58 4.66 23.65
C ILE A 86 10.81 4.88 22.36
N VAL A 87 11.03 4.02 21.38
CA VAL A 87 10.26 4.00 20.13
C VAL A 87 9.30 2.83 20.22
N ALA A 88 8.01 3.12 20.14
CA ALA A 88 6.97 2.10 20.11
C ALA A 88 6.31 2.13 18.72
N THR A 89 6.45 1.05 17.98
CA THR A 89 5.83 0.88 16.67
C THR A 89 4.59 0.02 16.87
N VAL A 90 3.44 0.56 16.50
CA VAL A 90 2.15 -0.14 16.61
C VAL A 90 1.71 -0.52 15.21
N THR A 91 1.71 -1.82 14.92
CA THR A 91 1.30 -2.32 13.61
C THR A 91 -0.14 -2.78 13.67
N VAL A 92 -0.95 -2.23 12.76
CA VAL A 92 -2.30 -2.72 12.51
C VAL A 92 -2.19 -4.15 11.97
N PRO A 93 -3.01 -5.12 12.44
CA PRO A 93 -2.98 -6.46 11.89
C PRO A 93 -3.12 -6.38 10.37
N PRO A 94 -2.31 -7.11 9.59
CA PRO A 94 -2.44 -7.11 8.14
C PRO A 94 -3.91 -7.37 7.81
N PRO A 95 -4.52 -6.62 6.87
CA PRO A 95 -5.83 -7.00 6.36
C PRO A 95 -5.76 -8.47 5.98
N ARG A 96 -6.77 -9.28 6.32
CA ARG A 96 -6.78 -10.70 5.91
C ARG A 96 -6.43 -10.74 4.42
N ALA A 97 -5.34 -11.42 4.10
CA ALA A 97 -4.83 -11.46 2.75
C ALA A 97 -5.96 -11.81 1.79
N GLY A 98 -6.06 -11.06 0.69
CA GLY A 98 -7.04 -11.34 -0.35
C GLY A 98 -6.93 -12.79 -0.84
N PRO A 99 -7.96 -13.33 -1.50
CA PRO A 99 -7.88 -14.68 -2.06
C PRO A 99 -6.69 -14.81 -3.02
N ASP A 100 -6.01 -15.95 -2.91
CA ASP A 100 -4.85 -16.36 -3.71
C ASP A 100 -3.55 -15.55 -3.47
N TYR A 101 -3.48 -14.78 -2.38
CA TYR A 101 -2.23 -14.20 -1.92
C TYR A 101 -1.44 -15.21 -1.06
N GLU A 102 -0.14 -15.33 -1.34
CA GLU A 102 0.79 -16.19 -0.60
C GLU A 102 1.70 -15.36 0.29
N LEU A 103 1.79 -15.73 1.57
CA LEU A 103 2.68 -15.07 2.53
C LEU A 103 4.14 -15.44 2.22
N PHE A 104 4.99 -14.41 2.07
CA PHE A 104 6.42 -14.52 2.26
C PHE A 104 6.78 -13.96 3.64
N PRO A 105 7.18 -14.82 4.61
CA PRO A 105 7.36 -14.40 6.00
C PRO A 105 8.32 -13.21 6.16
N GLY A 106 7.88 -12.19 6.89
CA GLY A 106 8.67 -10.99 7.19
C GLY A 106 8.77 -9.98 6.04
N MET A 107 8.08 -10.21 4.92
CA MET A 107 8.08 -9.29 3.77
C MET A 107 6.66 -8.85 3.42
N GLY A 108 5.80 -9.78 3.01
CA GLY A 108 4.56 -9.40 2.34
C GLY A 108 3.69 -10.58 1.97
N TYR A 109 2.46 -10.29 1.58
CA TYR A 109 1.60 -11.21 0.85
C TYR A 109 1.69 -10.90 -0.63
N TYR A 110 1.92 -11.90 -1.48
CA TYR A 110 2.09 -11.68 -2.92
C TYR A 110 1.14 -12.53 -3.75
N LYS A 111 0.75 -11.98 -4.90
CA LYS A 111 -0.10 -12.67 -5.88
C LYS A 111 0.39 -12.36 -7.29
N LEU A 112 0.50 -13.40 -8.12
CA LEU A 112 0.70 -13.23 -9.56
C LEU A 112 -0.65 -13.23 -10.27
N HIS A 113 -1.05 -12.07 -10.79
CA HIS A 113 -2.15 -11.97 -11.73
C HIS A 113 -1.71 -12.44 -13.10
N THR A 114 -2.19 -13.62 -13.51
CA THR A 114 -1.86 -14.23 -14.81
C THR A 114 -2.72 -13.71 -15.96
N THR A 115 -3.83 -13.02 -15.69
CA THR A 115 -4.63 -12.39 -16.74
C THR A 115 -3.89 -11.14 -17.23
N PRO A 116 -3.45 -11.08 -18.51
CA PRO A 116 -2.64 -9.97 -18.98
C PRO A 116 -3.39 -8.64 -19.00
N ARG A 117 -2.75 -7.59 -18.47
CA ARG A 117 -3.30 -6.24 -18.30
C ARG A 117 -2.25 -5.20 -18.63
N THR A 118 -2.67 -3.99 -19.02
CA THR A 118 -1.77 -2.84 -19.08
C THR A 118 -1.29 -2.47 -17.68
N TRP A 119 -0.16 -1.77 -17.57
CA TRP A 119 0.41 -1.43 -16.27
C TRP A 119 -0.58 -0.65 -15.39
N ASN A 120 -1.29 0.32 -15.98
CA ASN A 120 -2.33 1.10 -15.28
C ASN A 120 -3.54 0.25 -14.86
N GLU A 121 -3.95 -0.73 -15.67
CA GLU A 121 -5.01 -1.68 -15.29
C GLU A 121 -4.55 -2.61 -14.15
N ALA A 122 -3.29 -3.04 -14.17
CA ALA A 122 -2.70 -3.85 -13.13
C ALA A 122 -2.58 -3.09 -11.80
N LEU A 123 -2.13 -1.82 -11.84
CA LEU A 123 -2.11 -0.91 -10.69
C LEU A 123 -3.48 -0.80 -10.03
N ARG A 124 -4.54 -0.58 -10.81
CA ARG A 124 -5.92 -0.54 -10.31
C ARG A 124 -6.39 -1.90 -9.79
N THR A 125 -5.97 -2.99 -10.42
CA THR A 125 -6.36 -4.35 -10.00
C THR A 125 -5.82 -4.63 -8.60
N CYS A 126 -4.53 -4.37 -8.34
CA CYS A 126 -3.97 -4.53 -7.01
C CYS A 126 -4.66 -3.60 -6.00
N ALA A 127 -4.89 -2.33 -6.35
CA ALA A 127 -5.54 -1.36 -5.48
C ALA A 127 -6.95 -1.80 -5.04
N VAL A 128 -7.75 -2.37 -5.95
CA VAL A 128 -9.10 -2.90 -5.63
C VAL A 128 -9.03 -4.11 -4.70
N GLU A 129 -7.93 -4.87 -4.73
CA GLU A 129 -7.69 -6.00 -3.82
C GLU A 129 -7.11 -5.57 -2.47
N GLY A 130 -6.94 -4.27 -2.20
CA GLY A 130 -6.30 -3.78 -0.98
C GLY A 130 -4.78 -3.96 -0.98
N ALA A 131 -4.19 -4.11 -2.16
CA ALA A 131 -2.78 -4.33 -2.43
C ALA A 131 -2.22 -3.21 -3.33
N HIS A 132 -0.96 -3.29 -3.71
CA HIS A 132 -0.34 -2.46 -4.73
C HIS A 132 0.49 -3.33 -5.68
N LEU A 133 0.99 -2.76 -6.79
CA LEU A 133 1.95 -3.51 -7.61
C LEU A 133 3.22 -3.74 -6.79
N ALA A 134 3.76 -4.95 -6.85
CA ALA A 134 4.90 -5.35 -6.03
C ALA A 134 6.13 -4.49 -6.28
N ILE A 135 6.81 -4.07 -5.22
CA ILE A 135 8.07 -3.33 -5.27
C ILE A 135 9.14 -4.22 -4.68
N VAL A 136 10.06 -4.71 -5.52
CA VAL A 136 11.09 -5.64 -5.07
C VAL A 136 12.11 -4.92 -4.20
N ASN A 137 12.14 -5.28 -2.92
CA ASN A 137 12.97 -4.66 -1.89
C ASN A 137 14.20 -5.51 -1.51
N SER A 138 14.30 -6.75 -2.01
CA SER A 138 15.42 -7.63 -1.68
C SER A 138 15.64 -8.75 -2.70
N GLU A 139 16.84 -9.35 -2.67
CA GLU A 139 17.14 -10.56 -3.46
C GLU A 139 16.22 -11.72 -3.11
N SER A 140 15.90 -11.88 -1.82
CA SER A 140 15.00 -12.92 -1.32
C SER A 140 13.60 -12.78 -1.88
N GLU A 141 13.09 -11.55 -1.94
CA GLU A 141 11.78 -11.23 -2.49
C GLU A 141 11.75 -11.45 -4.00
N ALA A 142 12.76 -11.00 -4.74
CA ALA A 142 12.88 -11.23 -6.17
C ALA A 142 12.80 -12.72 -6.51
N ARG A 143 13.48 -13.57 -5.73
CA ARG A 143 13.43 -15.03 -5.87
C ARG A 143 12.06 -15.59 -5.51
N PHE A 144 11.39 -15.06 -4.50
CA PHE A 144 10.04 -15.47 -4.17
C PHE A 144 9.05 -15.18 -5.31
N LEU A 145 9.08 -13.97 -5.87
CA LEU A 145 8.29 -13.61 -7.06
C LEU A 145 8.64 -14.50 -8.26
N GLN A 146 9.93 -14.81 -8.46
CA GLN A 146 10.37 -15.75 -9.48
C GLN A 146 9.76 -17.14 -9.31
N LEU A 147 9.71 -17.65 -8.07
CA LEU A 147 9.08 -18.93 -7.75
C LEU A 147 7.58 -18.90 -8.04
N LEU A 148 6.88 -17.83 -7.65
CA LEU A 148 5.46 -17.65 -8.02
C LEU A 148 5.29 -17.65 -9.54
N PHE A 149 6.14 -16.93 -10.26
CA PHE A 149 6.11 -16.91 -11.72
C PHE A 149 6.31 -18.31 -12.32
N SER A 150 7.28 -19.06 -11.80
CA SER A 150 7.68 -20.37 -12.33
C SER A 150 6.52 -21.36 -12.43
N ARG A 151 5.56 -21.28 -11.49
CA ARG A 151 4.35 -22.12 -11.42
C ARG A 151 3.36 -21.88 -12.56
N HIS A 152 3.49 -20.77 -13.28
CA HIS A 152 2.63 -20.42 -14.41
C HIS A 152 3.44 -20.32 -15.73
N PRO A 153 4.05 -21.41 -16.22
CA PRO A 153 5.03 -21.38 -17.32
C PRO A 153 4.48 -20.85 -18.65
N LYS A 154 3.15 -20.81 -18.80
CA LYS A 154 2.47 -20.31 -19.99
C LYS A 154 1.31 -19.41 -19.59
N ILE A 155 1.45 -18.13 -19.92
CA ILE A 155 0.46 -17.07 -19.83
C ILE A 155 0.17 -16.59 -21.25
N THR A 156 -1.11 -16.60 -21.62
CA THR A 156 -1.55 -16.32 -22.99
C THR A 156 -2.48 -15.10 -23.04
N GLY A 157 -2.59 -14.47 -24.21
CA GLY A 157 -3.47 -13.31 -24.41
C GLY A 157 -2.81 -11.96 -24.09
N GLY A 158 -1.51 -11.97 -23.82
CA GLY A 158 -0.69 -10.77 -23.59
C GLY A 158 0.38 -10.59 -24.66
N ASN A 159 1.14 -9.50 -24.55
CA ASN A 159 2.24 -9.16 -25.45
C ASN A 159 3.49 -10.02 -25.22
N HIS A 160 3.71 -10.49 -23.99
CA HIS A 160 4.85 -11.35 -23.65
C HIS A 160 4.51 -12.34 -22.54
N ASN A 161 5.14 -13.52 -22.56
CA ASN A 161 4.93 -14.59 -21.58
C ASN A 161 5.86 -14.49 -20.37
N ASP A 162 7.09 -14.00 -20.60
CA ASP A 162 8.17 -14.10 -19.62
C ASP A 162 8.38 -12.85 -18.75
N TYR A 163 7.51 -11.85 -18.88
CA TYR A 163 7.57 -10.61 -18.10
C TYR A 163 6.26 -10.39 -17.33
N ALA A 164 6.39 -9.84 -16.13
CA ALA A 164 5.26 -9.40 -15.32
C ALA A 164 5.56 -8.02 -14.71
N TYR A 165 4.57 -7.14 -14.68
CA TYR A 165 4.72 -5.79 -14.17
C TYR A 165 4.99 -5.72 -12.67
N LEU A 166 5.76 -4.69 -12.30
CA LEU A 166 6.10 -4.28 -10.94
C LEU A 166 5.64 -2.82 -10.68
N GLY A 167 5.66 -2.41 -9.43
CA GLY A 167 5.23 -1.09 -8.95
C GLY A 167 6.28 0.01 -9.15
N VAL A 168 6.95 0.03 -10.30
CA VAL A 168 8.01 1.01 -10.60
C VAL A 168 7.87 1.48 -12.04
N HIS A 169 8.12 2.76 -12.27
CA HIS A 169 8.07 3.38 -13.59
C HIS A 169 9.03 4.58 -13.68
N ASP A 170 9.32 5.08 -14.88
CA ASP A 170 10.10 6.30 -15.11
C ASP A 170 9.36 7.33 -15.99
N MET A 171 8.03 7.21 -16.10
CA MET A 171 7.14 8.13 -16.84
C MET A 171 7.32 9.64 -16.56
N PHE A 172 7.92 10.02 -15.43
CA PHE A 172 8.19 11.42 -15.12
C PHE A 172 9.47 11.95 -15.78
N SER A 173 10.48 11.09 -15.91
CA SER A 173 11.78 11.42 -16.47
C SER A 173 12.47 10.12 -16.86
N GLU A 174 12.68 9.93 -18.16
CA GLU A 174 13.39 8.78 -18.73
C GLU A 174 14.68 8.44 -17.96
N GLY A 175 14.84 7.17 -17.62
CA GLY A 175 15.97 6.64 -16.87
C GLY A 175 15.97 6.98 -15.37
N GLN A 176 14.95 7.68 -14.86
CA GLN A 176 14.74 7.95 -13.43
C GLN A 176 13.56 7.16 -12.90
N PHE A 177 13.80 5.87 -12.64
CA PHE A 177 12.80 4.96 -12.09
C PHE A 177 12.41 5.33 -10.66
N THR A 178 11.10 5.48 -10.45
CA THR A 178 10.46 5.73 -9.17
C THR A 178 9.40 4.67 -8.89
N THR A 179 9.26 4.30 -7.63
CA THR A 179 8.17 3.43 -7.17
C THR A 179 6.84 4.17 -7.28
N ILE A 180 5.75 3.41 -7.26
CA ILE A 180 4.39 3.97 -7.18
C ILE A 180 4.11 4.75 -5.87
N PHE A 181 5.04 4.73 -4.92
CA PHE A 181 5.01 5.54 -3.69
C PHE A 181 5.90 6.78 -3.77
N GLY A 182 6.62 6.98 -4.87
CA GLY A 182 7.47 8.15 -5.11
C GLY A 182 8.92 7.99 -4.68
N ASP A 183 9.32 6.82 -4.19
CA ASP A 183 10.70 6.55 -3.82
C ASP A 183 11.54 6.25 -5.06
N PRO A 184 12.80 6.72 -5.14
CA PRO A 184 13.73 6.30 -6.18
C PRO A 184 14.01 4.78 -6.15
N LEU A 185 14.11 4.13 -7.31
CA LEU A 185 14.38 2.68 -7.39
C LEU A 185 15.68 2.26 -6.69
N ASN A 186 16.71 3.11 -6.70
CA ASN A 186 17.97 2.81 -6.03
C ASN A 186 17.86 2.70 -4.50
N ASN A 187 16.74 3.16 -3.91
CA ASN A 187 16.46 3.04 -2.48
C ASN A 187 15.78 1.72 -2.09
N THR A 188 15.26 0.94 -3.05
CA THR A 188 14.52 -0.30 -2.72
C THR A 188 15.47 -1.43 -2.31
N GLY A 189 16.78 -1.33 -2.53
CA GLY A 189 17.73 -2.39 -2.15
C GLY A 189 17.81 -3.57 -3.13
N TYR A 190 17.06 -3.54 -4.23
CA TYR A 190 17.18 -4.49 -5.34
C TYR A 190 17.12 -3.77 -6.69
N MET A 191 18.18 -3.89 -7.48
CA MET A 191 18.26 -3.24 -8.80
C MET A 191 19.18 -4.05 -9.72
N LYS A 192 18.68 -5.19 -10.21
CA LYS A 192 19.38 -6.05 -11.17
C LYS A 192 18.66 -6.04 -12.49
N TRP A 193 19.34 -5.66 -13.55
CA TRP A 193 18.76 -5.56 -14.89
C TRP A 193 19.11 -6.75 -15.77
N VAL A 194 18.25 -7.09 -16.74
CA VAL A 194 18.60 -8.04 -17.80
C VAL A 194 19.84 -7.51 -18.53
N GLY A 195 20.72 -8.38 -19.02
CA GLY A 195 21.94 -7.94 -19.71
C GLY A 195 21.63 -6.98 -20.86
N GLY A 196 22.21 -5.77 -20.82
CA GLY A 196 21.92 -4.70 -21.77
C GLY A 196 20.81 -3.73 -21.34
N GLN A 197 20.22 -3.93 -20.16
CA GLN A 197 19.16 -3.08 -19.59
C GLN A 197 19.65 -2.27 -18.36
N PRO A 198 19.02 -1.12 -18.06
CA PRO A 198 18.08 -0.42 -18.94
C PRO A 198 18.86 0.04 -20.19
N ASP A 199 18.30 -0.11 -21.38
CA ASP A 199 19.04 0.08 -22.63
C ASP A 199 19.26 1.56 -22.97
N ASN A 200 20.03 2.26 -22.16
CA ASN A 200 20.49 3.63 -22.43
C ASN A 200 19.37 4.67 -22.69
N GLY A 201 18.24 4.60 -21.99
CA GLY A 201 17.25 5.69 -21.98
C GLY A 201 16.46 5.83 -23.30
N GLY A 202 15.70 4.79 -23.67
CA GLY A 202 14.62 4.90 -24.64
C GLY A 202 14.84 4.19 -25.98
N ALA A 203 15.09 2.88 -26.00
CA ALA A 203 15.08 2.15 -27.28
C ALA A 203 13.68 2.04 -27.93
N GLU A 204 12.60 2.26 -27.18
CA GLU A 204 11.26 2.50 -27.71
C GLU A 204 10.64 3.69 -26.96
N PRO A 205 10.23 4.77 -27.63
CA PRO A 205 9.50 5.86 -26.97
C PRO A 205 8.27 5.30 -26.20
N GLY A 206 8.29 5.44 -24.86
CA GLY A 206 7.19 5.01 -23.98
C GLY A 206 7.36 3.66 -23.27
N SER A 207 8.58 3.11 -23.19
CA SER A 207 8.93 1.93 -22.38
C SER A 207 9.05 2.23 -20.88
N ASP A 208 8.07 2.87 -20.27
CA ASP A 208 8.30 3.50 -18.97
C ASP A 208 8.02 2.60 -17.75
N CYS A 209 7.67 1.33 -17.95
CA CYS A 209 7.11 0.48 -16.89
C CYS A 209 8.00 -0.72 -16.57
N LEU A 210 8.39 -0.82 -15.30
CA LEU A 210 9.28 -1.87 -14.85
C LEU A 210 8.56 -3.23 -14.80
N SER A 211 9.29 -4.26 -15.19
CA SER A 211 8.84 -5.64 -15.21
C SER A 211 9.92 -6.60 -14.71
N LEU A 212 9.49 -7.73 -14.15
CA LEU A 212 10.35 -8.82 -13.70
C LEU A 212 10.47 -9.90 -14.78
N TYR A 213 11.70 -10.26 -15.16
CA TYR A 213 11.96 -11.37 -16.07
C TYR A 213 11.92 -12.71 -15.34
N ARG A 214 11.04 -13.61 -15.78
CA ARG A 214 10.85 -14.97 -15.25
C ARG A 214 12.15 -15.74 -15.01
N ALA A 215 13.09 -15.72 -15.95
CA ALA A 215 14.21 -16.68 -15.91
C ALA A 215 15.29 -16.32 -14.88
N GLN A 216 15.44 -15.04 -14.54
CA GLN A 216 16.55 -14.56 -13.69
C GLN A 216 16.09 -13.65 -12.55
N ALA A 217 14.82 -13.26 -12.51
CA ALA A 217 14.28 -12.22 -11.63
C ALA A 217 14.88 -10.83 -11.85
N ASN A 218 15.51 -10.60 -13.00
CA ASN A 218 16.07 -9.29 -13.34
C ASN A 218 14.98 -8.37 -13.93
N PHE A 219 15.19 -7.08 -13.79
CA PHE A 219 14.34 -6.03 -14.32
C PHE A 219 14.51 -5.80 -15.80
N ASN A 220 13.41 -5.37 -16.41
CA ASN A 220 13.32 -4.86 -17.76
C ASN A 220 12.29 -3.73 -17.79
N ASP A 221 12.52 -2.70 -18.58
CA ASP A 221 11.59 -1.59 -18.84
C ASP A 221 10.83 -1.89 -20.14
N LEU A 222 9.50 -1.88 -20.06
CA LEU A 222 8.63 -2.29 -21.16
C LEU A 222 7.51 -1.26 -21.36
N PRO A 223 6.93 -1.17 -22.58
CA PRO A 223 5.83 -0.26 -22.84
C PRO A 223 4.66 -0.50 -21.88
N CYS A 224 4.22 0.56 -21.22
CA CYS A 224 3.16 0.50 -20.21
C CYS A 224 1.78 0.07 -20.76
N ASN A 225 1.60 0.20 -22.08
CA ASN A 225 0.39 -0.19 -22.81
C ASN A 225 0.39 -1.66 -23.26
N TRP A 226 1.48 -2.39 -23.05
CA TRP A 226 1.50 -3.84 -23.28
C TRP A 226 0.65 -4.55 -22.24
N LYS A 227 0.02 -5.65 -22.63
CA LYS A 227 -0.72 -6.51 -21.72
C LYS A 227 0.20 -7.60 -21.21
N LEU A 228 0.56 -7.54 -19.93
CA LEU A 228 1.43 -8.52 -19.26
C LEU A 228 0.76 -9.04 -17.99
N ALA A 229 1.29 -10.14 -17.46
CA ALA A 229 0.99 -10.52 -16.08
C ALA A 229 1.48 -9.44 -15.11
N ALA A 230 1.06 -9.48 -13.84
CA ALA A 230 1.48 -8.49 -12.85
C ALA A 230 1.58 -9.11 -11.45
N PHE A 231 2.58 -8.67 -10.68
CA PHE A 231 2.68 -9.02 -9.27
C PHE A 231 1.98 -7.95 -8.44
N CYS A 232 1.06 -8.39 -7.58
CA CYS A 232 0.55 -7.57 -6.50
C CYS A 232 1.22 -7.96 -5.18
N GLU A 233 1.39 -6.98 -4.32
CA GLU A 233 1.94 -7.07 -2.98
C GLU A 233 0.97 -6.40 -2.02
N GLN A 234 0.71 -7.08 -0.91
CA GLN A 234 -0.02 -6.54 0.21
C GLN A 234 0.92 -6.61 1.42
N GLU A 235 1.25 -5.42 1.94
CA GLU A 235 2.14 -5.28 3.08
C GLU A 235 1.60 -6.01 4.31
N VAL A 236 2.51 -6.60 5.08
CA VAL A 236 2.20 -7.17 6.39
C VAL A 236 2.24 -6.07 7.47
N TYR A 237 2.93 -4.95 7.21
CA TYR A 237 3.26 -3.89 8.17
C TYR A 237 3.07 -2.47 7.62
#